data_AF-A0AAW6HQU7-F1
#
_entry.id   AF-A0AAW6HQU7-F1
#
_cell.length_a   1.000
_cell.length_b   1.000
_cell.length_c   1.000
_cell.angle_alpha   90.00
_cell.angle_beta   90.00
_cell.angle_gamma   90.00
#
_symmetry.space_group_name_H-M   'P 1'
#
loop_
_entity.id
_entity.type
_entity.pdbx_description
1 polymer ?
#
loop_
_entity_poly.entity_id
_entity_poly.type
_entity_poly.pdbx_seq_one_letter_code
_entity_poly.pdbx_strand_id
1 'polypeptide(L)'
;MKLKKKSNHTKTMNTKNNQQQTFNSIDQIIQAIKSNPDNDNEQIRFYLSLLELINQDLEKKLYKKALASIQEELDTDYLPLDLIDYFNQALLITKRKMYEDEFDWLEKLDKKELINKTIINFPDNLWYFDYLATKEKNYWNFDDFEFFRHIFITKTYDNSSKLLAAQLLQNIEAFNNIKFNVYNNKLKQTYEVCLTKNDIWAIGTQDYFNEILDKVEDSFYKDPSKEQLASEITNTIMQTYYPSYPDLAKAKELASGIIRYVNNCFENKTPNDKIDSVVYDVILSCINE
;
A
#
# COMPACT_ATOMS: atom_id res chain seq x y z
N MET A 1 1.86 -28.28 23.18
CA MET A 1 0.98 -27.09 23.13
C MET A 1 1.64 -26.07 22.22
N LYS A 2 0.94 -25.63 21.17
CA LYS A 2 1.46 -24.84 20.04
C LYS A 2 1.77 -23.40 20.45
N LEU A 3 2.92 -22.87 20.05
CA LEU A 3 3.08 -21.43 19.81
C LEU A 3 2.90 -21.21 18.31
N LYS A 4 1.64 -20.97 17.89
CA LYS A 4 1.36 -20.40 16.57
C LYS A 4 1.77 -18.92 16.65
N LYS A 5 2.84 -18.54 15.96
CA LYS A 5 3.00 -17.15 15.51
C LYS A 5 1.80 -16.86 14.60
N LYS A 6 0.95 -15.91 15.00
CA LYS A 6 -0.02 -15.32 14.08
C LYS A 6 0.77 -14.31 13.25
N SER A 7 0.76 -14.46 11.94
CA SER A 7 1.22 -13.43 11.02
C SER A 7 0.38 -12.15 11.25
N ASN A 8 1.00 -10.99 11.04
CA ASN A 8 0.36 -9.68 11.12
C ASN A 8 -0.52 -9.42 9.89
N HIS A 9 -1.52 -10.29 9.65
CA HIS A 9 -2.60 -9.98 8.74
C HIS A 9 -3.67 -9.16 9.49
N THR A 10 -3.67 -7.87 9.18
CA THR A 10 -4.80 -6.94 9.21
C THR A 10 -5.81 -7.17 10.34
N LYS A 11 -5.50 -6.64 11.53
CA LYS A 11 -6.54 -6.38 12.55
C LYS A 11 -7.45 -5.26 12.04
N THR A 12 -8.53 -5.61 11.36
CA THR A 12 -9.64 -4.69 11.08
C THR A 12 -10.26 -4.21 12.39
N MET A 13 -10.09 -2.92 12.70
CA MET A 13 -10.79 -2.25 13.78
C MET A 13 -12.20 -1.82 13.34
N ASN A 14 -13.21 -2.29 14.09
CA ASN A 14 -14.46 -1.56 14.27
C ASN A 14 -14.24 -0.55 15.40
N THR A 15 -13.75 0.64 15.08
CA THR A 15 -13.79 1.79 16.00
C THR A 15 -15.19 2.38 15.97
N LYS A 16 -15.84 2.42 17.14
CA LYS A 16 -17.11 3.14 17.33
C LYS A 16 -16.94 4.59 16.89
N ASN A 17 -17.96 5.09 16.19
CA ASN A 17 -18.16 6.49 15.77
C ASN A 17 -17.68 7.51 16.83
N ASN A 18 -16.42 7.91 16.75
CA ASN A 18 -15.99 9.24 17.16
C ASN A 18 -15.92 10.04 15.86
N GLN A 19 -16.60 11.19 15.83
CA GLN A 19 -16.51 12.12 14.72
C GLN A 19 -15.02 12.40 14.44
N GLN A 20 -14.48 11.79 13.38
CA GLN A 20 -13.07 11.91 13.02
C GLN A 20 -12.79 13.37 12.63
N GLN A 21 -12.25 14.14 13.56
CA GLN A 21 -11.74 15.47 13.29
C GLN A 21 -10.58 15.37 12.31
N THR A 22 -10.57 16.26 11.33
CA THR A 22 -9.48 16.40 10.36
C THR A 22 -8.55 17.49 10.83
N PHE A 23 -7.25 17.20 10.86
CA PHE A 23 -6.22 18.14 11.28
C PHE A 23 -5.40 18.64 10.11
N ASN A 24 -5.06 19.93 10.15
CA ASN A 24 -4.28 20.60 9.11
C ASN A 24 -2.83 20.84 9.55
N SER A 25 -2.54 20.70 10.85
CA SER A 25 -1.20 20.77 11.42
C SER A 25 -1.02 19.80 12.59
N ILE A 26 0.24 19.46 12.88
CA ILE A 26 0.59 18.64 14.06
C ILE A 26 0.20 19.35 15.36
N ASP A 27 0.27 20.68 15.42
CA ASP A 27 -0.20 21.43 16.60
C ASP A 27 -1.68 21.18 16.90
N GLN A 28 -2.54 21.10 15.88
CA GLN A 28 -3.96 20.80 16.10
C GLN A 28 -4.16 19.39 16.66
N ILE A 29 -3.38 18.42 16.18
CA ILE A 29 -3.34 17.05 16.72
C ILE A 29 -2.95 17.08 18.20
N ILE A 30 -1.85 17.76 18.53
CA ILE A 30 -1.35 17.90 19.90
C ILE A 30 -2.43 18.52 20.81
N GLN A 31 -3.09 19.58 20.37
CA GLN A 31 -4.14 20.24 21.16
C GLN A 31 -5.37 19.34 21.34
N ALA A 32 -5.77 18.58 20.32
CA ALA A 32 -6.90 17.66 20.42
C ALA A 32 -6.63 16.55 21.46
N ILE A 33 -5.42 15.97 21.44
CA ILE A 33 -5.00 14.97 22.43
C ILE A 33 -4.95 15.58 23.83
N LYS A 34 -4.38 16.78 24.01
CA LYS A 34 -4.28 17.49 25.30
C LYS A 34 -5.64 17.88 25.88
N SER A 35 -6.61 18.17 25.03
CA SER A 35 -7.95 18.62 25.45
C SER A 35 -8.84 17.48 25.95
N ASN A 36 -8.44 16.22 25.74
CA ASN A 36 -9.18 15.07 26.25
C ASN A 36 -8.78 14.79 27.71
N PRO A 37 -9.70 14.91 28.68
CA PRO A 37 -9.40 14.68 30.10
C PRO A 37 -8.99 13.24 30.43
N ASP A 38 -9.33 12.26 29.58
CA ASP A 38 -8.96 10.85 29.77
C ASP A 38 -7.49 10.55 29.37
N ASN A 39 -6.80 11.54 28.79
CA ASN A 39 -5.44 11.39 28.25
C ASN A 39 -4.31 11.74 29.24
N ASP A 40 -4.60 11.86 30.54
CA ASP A 40 -3.59 12.19 31.54
C ASP A 40 -2.86 10.95 32.08
N ASN A 41 -2.04 10.31 31.23
CA ASN A 41 -1.16 9.21 31.65
C ASN A 41 0.24 9.31 31.03
N GLU A 42 1.21 8.61 31.62
CA GLU A 42 2.63 8.67 31.20
C GLU A 42 2.85 8.27 29.75
N GLN A 43 2.10 7.28 29.26
CA GLN A 43 2.20 6.80 27.89
C GLN A 43 1.73 7.87 26.89
N ILE A 44 0.59 8.54 27.15
CA ILE A 44 0.12 9.63 26.30
C ILE A 44 1.07 10.84 26.36
N ARG A 45 1.63 11.15 27.53
CA ARG A 45 2.64 12.21 27.67
C ARG A 45 3.90 11.94 26.83
N PHE A 46 4.34 10.68 26.76
CA PHE A 46 5.43 10.27 25.86
C PHE A 46 5.07 10.57 24.39
N TYR A 47 3.92 10.12 23.90
CA TYR A 47 3.52 10.35 22.51
C TYR A 47 3.26 11.82 22.17
N LEU A 48 2.76 12.61 23.13
CA LEU A 48 2.67 14.06 22.99
C LEU A 48 4.05 14.69 22.80
N SER A 49 5.05 14.29 23.60
CA SER A 49 6.42 14.79 23.47
C SER A 49 7.05 14.40 22.13
N LEU A 50 6.72 13.22 21.60
CA LEU A 50 7.16 12.79 20.28
C LEU A 50 6.51 13.62 19.16
N LEU A 51 5.21 13.88 19.24
CA LEU A 51 4.52 14.76 18.28
C LEU A 51 5.08 16.19 18.32
N GLU A 52 5.45 16.70 19.49
CA GLU A 52 6.14 17.99 19.63
C GLU A 52 7.51 17.98 18.95
N LEU A 53 8.30 16.90 19.10
CA LEU A 53 9.58 16.74 18.41
C LEU A 53 9.39 16.66 16.89
N ILE A 54 8.40 15.90 16.42
CA ILE A 54 8.02 15.81 15.01
C ILE A 54 7.67 17.21 14.48
N ASN A 55 6.89 17.99 15.21
CA ASN A 55 6.52 19.34 14.79
C ASN A 55 7.75 20.27 14.68
N GLN A 56 8.69 20.18 15.63
CA GLN A 56 9.96 20.91 15.56
C GLN A 56 10.82 20.49 14.36
N ASP A 57 10.83 19.20 14.02
CA ASP A 57 11.53 18.72 12.82
C ASP A 57 10.86 19.25 11.54
N LEU A 58 9.53 19.35 11.49
CA LEU A 58 8.81 19.98 10.38
C LEU A 58 9.15 21.46 10.21
N GLU A 59 9.19 22.23 11.31
CA GLU A 59 9.58 23.65 11.27
C GLU A 59 11.00 23.84 10.73
N LYS A 60 11.89 22.87 10.99
CA LYS A 60 13.27 22.82 10.47
C LYS A 60 13.37 22.20 9.08
N LYS A 61 12.24 21.87 8.42
CA LYS A 61 12.16 21.19 7.12
C LYS A 61 12.86 19.82 7.09
N LEU A 62 12.97 19.15 8.23
CA LEU A 62 13.57 17.82 8.36
C LEU A 62 12.52 16.72 8.08
N TYR A 63 11.82 16.80 6.94
CA TYR A 63 10.67 15.96 6.62
C TYR A 63 10.97 14.46 6.66
N LYS A 64 12.10 14.02 6.10
CA LYS A 64 12.48 12.60 6.08
C LYS A 64 12.65 12.03 7.50
N LYS A 65 13.20 12.83 8.41
CA LYS A 65 13.36 12.44 9.81
C LYS A 65 12.00 12.34 10.50
N ALA A 66 11.15 13.35 10.32
CA ALA A 66 9.78 13.34 10.85
C ALA A 66 8.97 12.12 10.35
N LEU A 67 9.01 11.83 9.05
CA LEU A 67 8.36 10.65 8.45
C LEU A 67 8.87 9.35 9.07
N ALA A 68 10.19 9.19 9.21
CA ALA A 68 10.78 8.00 9.81
C ALA A 68 10.32 7.80 11.26
N SER A 69 10.31 8.86 12.07
CA SER A 69 9.83 8.78 13.46
C SER A 69 8.34 8.46 13.57
N ILE A 70 7.50 8.98 12.68
CA ILE A 70 6.07 8.64 12.67
C ILE A 70 5.87 7.17 12.27
N GLN A 71 6.57 6.71 11.24
CA GLN A 71 6.44 5.34 10.75
C GLN A 71 6.94 4.32 11.76
N GLU A 72 8.05 4.61 12.44
CA GLU A 72 8.61 3.77 13.51
C GLU A 72 7.54 3.46 14.58
N GLU A 73 6.78 4.47 15.03
CA GLU A 73 5.73 4.24 16.01
C GLU A 73 4.51 3.51 15.45
N LEU A 74 4.11 3.80 14.21
CA LEU A 74 3.00 3.11 13.53
C LEU A 74 3.29 1.62 13.32
N ASP A 75 4.57 1.26 13.15
CA ASP A 75 5.02 -0.12 12.98
C ASP A 75 5.10 -0.91 14.30
N THR A 76 4.90 -0.24 15.44
CA THR A 76 5.03 -0.87 16.76
C THR A 76 3.71 -1.43 17.29
N ASP A 77 3.81 -2.54 18.03
CA ASP A 77 2.64 -3.18 18.66
C ASP A 77 2.13 -2.44 19.92
N TYR A 78 2.87 -1.45 20.42
CA TYR A 78 2.59 -0.78 21.69
C TYR A 78 1.96 0.61 21.56
N LEU A 79 1.81 1.14 20.34
CA LEU A 79 1.07 2.37 20.08
C LEU A 79 -0.41 2.19 20.51
N PRO A 80 -0.93 3.02 21.45
CA PRO A 80 -2.32 2.94 21.87
C PRO A 80 -3.28 3.08 20.69
N LEU A 81 -4.33 2.26 20.66
CA LEU A 81 -5.30 2.23 19.56
C LEU A 81 -5.93 3.60 19.30
N ASP A 82 -6.19 4.36 20.37
CA ASP A 82 -6.79 5.70 20.30
C ASP A 82 -5.83 6.75 19.72
N LEU A 83 -4.53 6.45 19.60
CA LEU A 83 -3.51 7.31 19.01
C LEU A 83 -3.18 7.00 17.55
N ILE A 84 -3.55 5.81 17.06
CA ILE A 84 -3.21 5.37 15.70
C ILE A 84 -3.75 6.36 14.64
N ASP A 85 -4.99 6.84 14.80
CA ASP A 85 -5.58 7.79 13.86
C ASP A 85 -4.81 9.12 13.83
N TYR A 86 -4.40 9.62 15.00
CA TYR A 86 -3.59 10.84 15.10
C TYR A 86 -2.22 10.70 14.43
N PHE A 87 -1.54 9.56 14.60
CA PHE A 87 -0.26 9.30 13.93
C PHE A 87 -0.41 9.13 12.42
N ASN A 88 -1.48 8.48 11.95
CA ASN A 88 -1.79 8.42 10.52
C ASN A 88 -2.06 9.83 9.94
N GLN A 89 -2.81 10.68 10.64
CA GLN A 89 -3.02 12.06 10.21
C GLN A 89 -1.71 12.87 10.23
N ALA A 90 -0.86 12.68 11.24
CA ALA A 90 0.46 13.29 11.30
C ALA A 90 1.35 12.90 10.11
N LEU A 91 1.28 11.63 9.69
CA LEU A 91 1.97 11.12 8.51
C LEU A 91 1.52 11.85 7.24
N LEU A 92 0.20 11.96 7.02
CA LEU A 92 -0.38 12.64 5.86
C LEU A 92 -0.02 14.13 5.82
N ILE A 93 -0.12 14.83 6.96
CA ILE A 93 0.27 16.24 7.08
C ILE A 93 1.75 16.43 6.74
N THR A 94 2.61 15.55 7.24
CA THR A 94 4.06 15.60 7.00
C THR A 94 4.37 15.39 5.52
N LYS A 95 3.79 14.36 4.89
CA LYS A 95 3.93 14.11 3.45
C LYS A 95 3.45 15.31 2.63
N ARG A 96 2.28 15.87 2.96
CA ARG A 96 1.73 17.06 2.28
C ARG A 96 2.71 18.23 2.31
N LYS A 97 3.21 18.57 3.49
CA LYS A 97 4.19 19.66 3.67
C LYS A 97 5.49 19.40 2.93
N MET A 98 5.97 18.16 2.91
CA MET A 98 7.17 17.79 2.16
C MET A 98 6.99 18.05 0.66
N TYR A 99 5.86 17.62 0.08
CA TYR A 99 5.57 17.87 -1.33
C TYR A 99 5.37 19.35 -1.64
N GLU A 100 4.68 20.08 -0.77
CA GLU A 100 4.43 21.52 -0.95
C GLU A 100 5.71 22.36 -0.80
N ASP A 101 6.68 21.93 0.00
CA ASP A 101 8.00 22.55 0.12
C ASP A 101 8.91 22.26 -1.10
N GLU A 102 8.80 21.06 -1.67
CA GLU A 102 9.54 20.69 -2.88
C GLU A 102 8.92 21.34 -4.14
N PHE A 103 7.60 21.53 -4.14
CA PHE A 103 6.82 22.02 -5.27
C PHE A 103 5.81 23.08 -4.83
N ASP A 104 6.27 24.32 -4.59
CA ASP A 104 5.46 25.49 -4.17
C ASP A 104 4.18 25.77 -5.00
N TRP A 105 4.10 25.24 -6.22
CA TRP A 105 2.94 25.40 -7.08
C TRP A 105 1.79 24.43 -6.77
N LEU A 106 2.03 23.35 -6.01
CA LEU A 106 1.02 22.34 -5.69
C LEU A 106 -0.14 22.91 -4.86
N GLU A 107 0.17 23.75 -3.87
CA GLU A 107 -0.83 24.37 -2.99
C GLU A 107 -1.80 25.27 -3.76
N LYS A 108 -1.34 25.82 -4.89
CA LYS A 108 -2.10 26.79 -5.70
C LYS A 108 -3.06 26.13 -6.69
N LEU A 109 -2.95 24.82 -6.89
CA LEU A 109 -3.79 24.11 -7.84
C LEU A 109 -5.17 23.86 -7.26
N ASP A 110 -6.18 24.13 -8.08
CA ASP A 110 -7.50 23.63 -7.78
C ASP A 110 -7.57 22.10 -7.95
N LYS A 111 -8.68 21.52 -7.48
CA LYS A 111 -8.90 20.08 -7.55
C LYS A 111 -8.78 19.52 -8.98
N LYS A 112 -9.34 20.23 -9.96
CA LYS A 112 -9.38 19.79 -11.36
C LYS A 112 -8.00 19.85 -11.99
N GLU A 113 -7.24 20.90 -11.71
CA GLU A 113 -5.85 21.06 -12.14
C GLU A 113 -4.97 19.96 -11.55
N LEU A 114 -5.18 19.61 -10.28
CA LEU A 114 -4.44 18.56 -9.61
C LEU A 114 -4.74 17.18 -10.21
N ILE A 115 -6.01 16.85 -10.45
CA ILE A 115 -6.42 15.64 -11.18
C ILE A 115 -5.77 15.61 -12.57
N ASN A 116 -5.88 16.68 -13.34
CA ASN A 116 -5.33 16.75 -14.70
C ASN A 116 -3.82 16.55 -14.71
N LYS A 117 -3.08 17.18 -13.79
CA LYS A 117 -1.63 16.96 -13.68
C LYS A 117 -1.31 15.50 -13.35
N THR A 118 -2.04 14.91 -12.42
CA THR A 118 -1.86 13.50 -12.03
C THR A 118 -2.03 12.58 -13.23
N ILE A 119 -3.08 12.81 -14.02
CA ILE A 119 -3.40 12.00 -15.21
C ILE A 119 -2.37 12.19 -16.33
N ILE A 120 -2.02 13.44 -16.67
CA ILE A 120 -1.11 13.74 -17.78
C ILE A 120 0.29 13.18 -17.54
N ASN A 121 0.72 13.11 -16.28
CA ASN A 121 2.04 12.60 -15.90
C ASN A 121 2.03 11.10 -15.57
N PHE A 122 0.90 10.40 -15.74
CA PHE A 122 0.85 8.95 -15.55
C PHE A 122 1.32 8.21 -16.83
N PRO A 123 2.17 7.17 -16.71
CA PRO A 123 2.63 6.50 -15.48
C PRO A 123 3.93 7.06 -14.88
N ASP A 124 4.59 8.00 -15.55
CA ASP A 124 5.95 8.42 -15.23
C ASP A 124 6.11 9.05 -13.83
N ASN A 125 5.03 9.57 -13.25
CA ASN A 125 5.09 10.34 -12.02
C ASN A 125 4.02 9.96 -10.99
N LEU A 126 4.22 8.81 -10.33
CA LEU A 126 3.24 8.25 -9.40
C LEU A 126 3.14 8.98 -8.05
N TRP A 127 4.12 9.82 -7.69
CA TRP A 127 4.04 10.59 -6.44
C TRP A 127 2.86 11.56 -6.41
N TYR A 128 2.32 11.97 -7.58
CA TYR A 128 1.10 12.76 -7.64
C TYR A 128 -0.05 12.06 -6.91
N PHE A 129 -0.19 10.75 -7.09
CA PHE A 129 -1.21 9.94 -6.42
C PHE A 129 -0.99 9.86 -4.91
N ASP A 130 0.27 9.74 -4.46
CA ASP A 130 0.59 9.81 -3.02
C ASP A 130 0.20 11.17 -2.45
N TYR A 131 0.49 12.27 -3.16
CA TYR A 131 0.05 13.61 -2.76
C TYR A 131 -1.48 13.74 -2.71
N LEU A 132 -2.23 13.15 -3.65
CA LEU A 132 -3.70 13.15 -3.59
C LEU A 132 -4.23 12.53 -2.29
N ALA A 133 -3.59 11.46 -1.83
CA ALA A 133 -3.95 10.77 -0.58
C ALA A 133 -3.64 11.60 0.68
N THR A 134 -2.81 12.64 0.58
CA THR A 134 -2.51 13.54 1.71
C THR A 134 -3.55 14.64 1.94
N LYS A 135 -4.53 14.78 1.03
CA LYS A 135 -5.57 15.80 1.15
C LYS A 135 -6.52 15.50 2.30
N GLU A 136 -7.11 16.57 2.84
CA GLU A 136 -8.01 16.52 3.99
C GLU A 136 -9.21 15.60 3.77
N LYS A 137 -9.75 15.07 4.88
CA LYS A 137 -10.99 14.31 4.87
C LYS A 137 -12.09 15.17 4.21
N ASN A 138 -12.81 14.61 3.24
CA ASN A 138 -13.82 15.29 2.41
C ASN A 138 -13.29 16.22 1.30
N TYR A 139 -11.98 16.34 1.08
CA TYR A 139 -11.47 17.05 -0.09
C TYR A 139 -11.96 16.39 -1.38
N TRP A 140 -11.93 15.06 -1.43
CA TRP A 140 -12.41 14.25 -2.55
C TRP A 140 -13.89 13.88 -2.37
N ASN A 141 -14.61 13.80 -3.49
CA ASN A 141 -15.93 13.19 -3.56
C ASN A 141 -15.89 11.93 -4.43
N PHE A 142 -16.94 11.11 -4.38
CA PHE A 142 -17.01 9.86 -5.14
C PHE A 142 -16.85 10.08 -6.66
N ASP A 143 -17.46 11.13 -7.20
CA ASP A 143 -17.47 11.42 -8.64
C ASP A 143 -16.08 11.80 -9.17
N ASP A 144 -15.19 12.32 -8.32
CA ASP A 144 -13.81 12.65 -8.70
C ASP A 144 -13.04 11.40 -9.17
N PHE A 145 -13.46 10.19 -8.77
CA PHE A 145 -12.83 8.95 -9.24
C PHE A 145 -13.01 8.73 -10.75
N GLU A 146 -14.09 9.24 -11.34
CA GLU A 146 -14.41 9.03 -12.76
C GLU A 146 -13.28 9.51 -13.68
N PHE A 147 -12.55 10.56 -13.27
CA PHE A 147 -11.40 11.06 -14.00
C PHE A 147 -10.24 10.07 -14.06
N PHE A 148 -10.07 9.20 -13.05
CA PHE A 148 -9.00 8.21 -13.00
C PHE A 148 -9.35 6.89 -13.72
N ARG A 149 -10.64 6.61 -13.97
CA ARG A 149 -11.08 5.33 -14.58
C ARG A 149 -10.36 4.98 -15.87
N HIS A 150 -10.07 5.98 -16.70
CA HIS A 150 -9.43 5.76 -18.00
C HIS A 150 -8.04 5.12 -17.86
N ILE A 151 -7.31 5.38 -16.77
CA ILE A 151 -6.00 4.79 -16.48
C ILE A 151 -6.10 3.27 -16.48
N PHE A 152 -7.12 2.74 -15.80
CA PHE A 152 -7.27 1.32 -15.57
C PHE A 152 -7.68 0.52 -16.81
N ILE A 153 -8.43 1.13 -17.73
CA ILE A 153 -8.86 0.49 -18.98
C ILE A 153 -7.88 0.68 -20.14
N THR A 154 -6.94 1.62 -20.02
CA THR A 154 -5.99 1.94 -21.10
C THR A 154 -4.99 0.81 -21.31
N LYS A 155 -4.84 0.36 -22.55
CA LYS A 155 -4.01 -0.82 -22.91
C LYS A 155 -2.52 -0.53 -22.98
N THR A 156 -2.13 0.74 -23.08
CA THR A 156 -0.71 1.16 -23.19
C THR A 156 -0.03 1.27 -21.83
N TYR A 157 -0.81 1.44 -20.77
CA TYR A 157 -0.29 1.46 -19.41
C TYR A 157 -0.10 0.04 -18.90
N ASP A 158 1.06 -0.22 -18.32
CA ASP A 158 1.42 -1.49 -17.70
C ASP A 158 0.56 -1.80 -16.47
N ASN A 159 0.54 -3.08 -16.10
CA ASN A 159 -0.28 -3.56 -14.99
C ASN A 159 0.30 -3.12 -13.63
N SER A 160 1.63 -3.01 -13.51
CA SER A 160 2.34 -2.49 -12.34
C SER A 160 1.96 -1.04 -12.01
N SER A 161 1.96 -0.12 -12.97
CA SER A 161 1.57 1.27 -12.69
C SER A 161 0.09 1.39 -12.37
N LYS A 162 -0.78 0.57 -13.02
CA LYS A 162 -2.20 0.49 -12.66
C LYS A 162 -2.39 0.00 -11.22
N LEU A 163 -1.67 -1.04 -10.82
CA LEU A 163 -1.70 -1.55 -9.45
C LEU A 163 -1.28 -0.46 -8.47
N LEU A 164 -0.16 0.21 -8.71
CA LEU A 164 0.35 1.26 -7.81
C LEU A 164 -0.62 2.45 -7.74
N ALA A 165 -1.22 2.88 -8.85
CA ALA A 165 -2.26 3.90 -8.83
C ALA A 165 -3.49 3.45 -8.02
N ALA A 166 -3.94 2.20 -8.16
CA ALA A 166 -5.03 1.66 -7.36
C ALA A 166 -4.69 1.64 -5.87
N GLN A 167 -3.50 1.19 -5.48
CA GLN A 167 -3.02 1.18 -4.09
C GLN A 167 -2.97 2.58 -3.48
N LEU A 168 -2.56 3.59 -4.25
CA LEU A 168 -2.49 4.97 -3.76
C LEU A 168 -3.89 5.59 -3.65
N LEU A 169 -4.76 5.37 -4.65
CA LEU A 169 -6.15 5.83 -4.62
C LEU A 169 -6.98 5.12 -3.52
N GLN A 170 -6.61 3.90 -3.14
CA GLN A 170 -7.21 3.13 -2.04
C GLN A 170 -7.14 3.87 -0.70
N ASN A 171 -6.15 4.74 -0.53
CA ASN A 171 -5.96 5.52 0.69
C ASN A 171 -6.91 6.73 0.77
N ILE A 172 -7.64 7.05 -0.30
CA ILE A 172 -8.62 8.13 -0.33
C ILE A 172 -9.99 7.58 0.06
N GLU A 173 -10.48 7.95 1.25
CA GLU A 173 -11.70 7.39 1.82
C GLU A 173 -12.93 7.55 0.92
N ALA A 174 -13.04 8.68 0.21
CA ALA A 174 -14.15 8.95 -0.71
C ALA A 174 -14.22 7.97 -1.89
N PHE A 175 -13.11 7.29 -2.20
CA PHE A 175 -13.04 6.32 -3.30
C PHE A 175 -13.33 4.88 -2.84
N ASN A 176 -13.48 4.65 -1.53
CA ASN A 176 -13.82 3.33 -1.01
C ASN A 176 -15.18 2.84 -1.51
N ASN A 177 -15.23 1.55 -1.84
CA ASN A 177 -16.32 0.80 -2.44
C ASN A 177 -16.67 1.20 -3.89
N ILE A 178 -15.78 1.93 -4.58
CA ILE A 178 -15.97 2.18 -6.02
C ILE A 178 -15.66 0.91 -6.82
N LYS A 179 -16.63 0.49 -7.63
CA LYS A 179 -16.43 -0.54 -8.65
C LYS A 179 -15.89 0.06 -9.93
N PHE A 180 -14.86 -0.56 -10.51
CA PHE A 180 -14.25 -0.12 -11.75
C PHE A 180 -13.65 -1.28 -12.53
N ASN A 181 -13.40 -1.02 -13.81
CA ASN A 181 -12.86 -2.02 -14.73
C ASN A 181 -11.36 -1.79 -14.91
N VAL A 182 -10.59 -2.86 -14.85
CA VAL A 182 -9.15 -2.84 -15.14
C VAL A 182 -8.86 -3.78 -16.30
N TYR A 183 -8.25 -3.25 -17.35
CA TYR A 183 -7.72 -4.05 -18.45
C TYR A 183 -6.33 -4.56 -18.07
N ASN A 184 -6.18 -5.88 -18.05
CA ASN A 184 -4.93 -6.57 -17.84
C ASN A 184 -4.18 -6.76 -19.16
N ASN A 185 -2.97 -6.22 -19.26
CA ASN A 185 -2.15 -6.30 -20.46
C ASN A 185 -1.58 -7.68 -20.74
N LYS A 186 -1.33 -8.52 -19.72
CA LYS A 186 -0.82 -9.89 -19.86
C LYS A 186 -1.92 -10.85 -20.31
N LEU A 187 -3.08 -10.79 -19.67
CA LEU A 187 -4.23 -11.65 -19.94
C LEU A 187 -5.11 -11.17 -21.12
N LYS A 188 -4.94 -9.91 -21.55
CA LYS A 188 -5.73 -9.25 -22.61
C LYS A 188 -7.24 -9.25 -22.33
N GLN A 189 -7.60 -9.18 -21.06
CA GLN A 189 -8.97 -9.21 -20.56
C GLN A 189 -9.23 -8.06 -19.59
N THR A 190 -10.50 -7.72 -19.40
CA THR A 190 -10.95 -6.71 -18.43
C THR A 190 -11.65 -7.39 -17.27
N TYR A 191 -11.34 -6.94 -16.05
CA TYR A 191 -11.89 -7.46 -14.82
C TYR A 191 -12.55 -6.33 -14.03
N GLU A 192 -13.67 -6.64 -13.37
CA GLU A 192 -14.27 -5.74 -12.38
C GLU A 192 -13.49 -5.86 -11.07
N VAL A 193 -13.14 -4.72 -10.50
CA VAL A 193 -12.44 -4.54 -9.23
C VAL A 193 -13.28 -3.62 -8.36
N CYS A 194 -13.28 -3.85 -7.05
CA CYS A 194 -13.82 -2.92 -6.07
C CYS A 194 -12.65 -2.32 -5.30
N LEU A 195 -12.53 -0.99 -5.28
CA LEU A 195 -11.54 -0.30 -4.47
C LEU A 195 -12.03 -0.28 -3.02
N THR A 196 -11.50 -1.13 -2.16
CA THR A 196 -11.85 -1.16 -0.72
C THR A 196 -10.59 -0.94 0.10
N LYS A 197 -10.68 -0.55 1.37
CA LYS A 197 -9.50 -0.29 2.21
C LYS A 197 -8.44 -1.41 2.25
N ASN A 198 -8.85 -2.67 2.07
CA ASN A 198 -7.97 -3.83 2.21
C ASN A 198 -7.89 -4.73 0.96
N ASP A 199 -8.64 -4.42 -0.10
CA ASP A 199 -8.70 -5.24 -1.31
C ASP A 199 -8.92 -4.34 -2.53
N ILE A 200 -8.15 -4.60 -3.59
CA ILE A 200 -8.15 -3.91 -4.89
C ILE A 200 -8.01 -4.93 -6.04
N TRP A 201 -8.34 -6.19 -5.80
CA TRP A 201 -8.21 -7.27 -6.79
C TRP A 201 -9.56 -7.71 -7.34
N ALA A 202 -9.51 -8.46 -8.45
CA ALA A 202 -10.67 -9.19 -8.93
C ALA A 202 -11.00 -10.35 -7.97
N ILE A 203 -12.27 -10.75 -7.94
CA ILE A 203 -12.79 -11.79 -7.03
C ILE A 203 -11.89 -13.03 -7.03
N GLY A 204 -11.48 -13.47 -5.82
CA GLY A 204 -10.67 -14.67 -5.61
C GLY A 204 -9.16 -14.50 -5.82
N THR A 205 -8.71 -13.35 -6.31
CA THR A 205 -7.29 -13.11 -6.62
C THR A 205 -6.45 -12.87 -5.37
N GLN A 206 -6.95 -12.10 -4.40
CA GLN A 206 -6.25 -11.89 -3.13
C GLN A 206 -6.01 -13.23 -2.40
N ASP A 207 -7.03 -14.10 -2.36
CA ASP A 207 -6.93 -15.43 -1.74
C ASP A 207 -5.93 -16.33 -2.47
N TYR A 208 -5.92 -16.28 -3.81
CA TYR A 208 -4.94 -17.00 -4.64
C TYR A 208 -3.49 -16.65 -4.27
N PHE A 209 -3.19 -15.35 -4.15
CA PHE A 209 -1.83 -14.90 -3.81
C PHE A 209 -1.48 -15.09 -2.34
N ASN A 210 -2.46 -14.94 -1.43
CA ASN A 210 -2.26 -15.25 -0.01
C ASN A 210 -1.85 -16.72 0.18
N GLU A 211 -2.48 -17.66 -0.52
CA GLU A 211 -2.09 -19.08 -0.45
C GLU A 211 -0.65 -19.33 -0.92
N ILE A 212 -0.17 -18.56 -1.91
CA ILE A 212 1.22 -18.66 -2.38
C ILE A 212 2.18 -18.13 -1.32
N LEU A 213 1.91 -16.93 -0.79
CA LEU A 213 2.75 -16.28 0.22
C LEU A 213 2.83 -17.11 1.51
N ASP A 214 1.71 -17.65 1.99
CA ASP A 214 1.67 -18.54 3.16
C ASP A 214 2.58 -19.76 2.97
N LYS A 215 2.55 -20.37 1.77
CA LYS A 215 3.42 -21.51 1.45
C LYS A 215 4.90 -21.14 1.36
N VAL A 216 5.20 -19.96 0.83
CA VAL A 216 6.56 -19.43 0.75
C VAL A 216 7.12 -19.20 2.16
N GLU A 217 6.36 -18.52 3.02
CA GLU A 217 6.71 -18.28 4.42
C GLU A 217 6.93 -19.61 5.15
N ASP A 218 5.99 -20.55 5.07
CA ASP A 218 6.08 -21.87 5.71
C ASP A 218 7.33 -22.65 5.25
N SER A 219 7.75 -22.49 3.99
CA SER A 219 8.88 -23.22 3.41
C SER A 219 10.23 -22.58 3.76
N PHE A 220 10.28 -21.25 3.90
CA PHE A 220 11.52 -20.50 4.09
C PHE A 220 11.61 -19.75 5.42
N TYR A 221 10.76 -20.04 6.41
CA TYR A 221 10.77 -19.37 7.73
C TYR A 221 12.13 -19.38 8.47
N LYS A 222 13.07 -20.25 8.07
CA LYS A 222 14.45 -20.33 8.60
C LYS A 222 15.50 -19.67 7.72
N ASP A 223 15.16 -19.37 6.48
CA ASP A 223 16.05 -18.89 5.41
C ASP A 223 15.53 -17.55 4.87
N PRO A 224 15.70 -16.43 5.61
CA PRO A 224 15.08 -15.14 5.27
C PRO A 224 15.50 -14.62 3.89
N SER A 225 16.72 -14.91 3.43
CA SER A 225 17.17 -14.53 2.08
C SER A 225 16.42 -15.26 0.97
N LYS A 226 16.02 -16.52 1.19
CA LYS A 226 15.23 -17.29 0.22
C LYS A 226 13.78 -16.86 0.25
N GLU A 227 13.24 -16.60 1.44
CA GLU A 227 11.90 -16.05 1.62
C GLU A 227 11.75 -14.72 0.89
N GLN A 228 12.72 -13.80 1.06
CA GLN A 228 12.72 -12.52 0.38
C GLN A 228 12.68 -12.68 -1.15
N LEU A 229 13.57 -13.51 -1.72
CA LEU A 229 13.58 -13.74 -3.17
C LEU A 229 12.27 -14.36 -3.67
N ALA A 230 11.71 -15.33 -2.94
CA ALA A 230 10.44 -15.95 -3.30
C ALA A 230 9.26 -14.96 -3.25
N SER A 231 9.25 -14.09 -2.25
CA SER A 231 8.26 -13.01 -2.11
C SER A 231 8.42 -11.96 -3.21
N GLU A 232 9.64 -11.58 -3.58
CA GLU A 232 9.91 -10.68 -4.72
C GLU A 232 9.38 -11.27 -6.03
N ILE A 233 9.65 -12.56 -6.31
CA ILE A 233 9.08 -13.24 -7.49
C ILE A 233 7.55 -13.23 -7.47
N THR A 234 6.95 -13.52 -6.31
CA THR A 234 5.48 -13.50 -6.15
C THR A 234 4.92 -12.10 -6.41
N ASN A 235 5.56 -11.06 -5.87
CA ASN A 235 5.17 -9.67 -6.08
C ASN A 235 5.27 -9.24 -7.55
N THR A 236 6.31 -9.66 -8.27
CA THR A 236 6.43 -9.39 -9.70
C THR A 236 5.30 -10.07 -10.48
N ILE A 237 4.95 -11.32 -10.15
CA ILE A 237 3.80 -12.00 -10.76
C ILE A 237 2.50 -11.24 -10.45
N MET A 238 2.29 -10.79 -9.20
CA MET A 238 1.13 -9.99 -8.81
C MET A 238 1.02 -8.70 -9.65
N GLN A 239 2.14 -7.99 -9.84
CA GLN A 239 2.20 -6.78 -10.67
C GLN A 239 1.93 -7.08 -12.15
N THR A 240 2.52 -8.13 -12.71
CA THR A 240 2.34 -8.53 -14.11
C THR A 240 0.92 -8.98 -14.40
N TYR A 241 0.23 -9.61 -13.44
CA TYR A 241 -1.12 -10.14 -13.62
C TYR A 241 -2.24 -9.28 -13.00
N TYR A 242 -1.95 -8.11 -12.43
CA TYR A 242 -2.98 -7.22 -11.89
C TYR A 242 -4.12 -6.94 -12.91
N PRO A 243 -5.41 -7.04 -12.51
CA PRO A 243 -5.94 -7.30 -11.16
C PRO A 243 -6.29 -8.76 -10.87
N SER A 244 -5.84 -9.70 -11.70
CA SER A 244 -6.15 -11.13 -11.63
C SER A 244 -4.86 -11.93 -11.33
N TYR A 245 -4.93 -13.25 -11.51
CA TYR A 245 -3.82 -14.18 -11.40
C TYR A 245 -3.60 -14.92 -12.73
N PRO A 246 -2.45 -15.59 -12.93
CA PRO A 246 -2.25 -16.46 -14.09
C PRO A 246 -3.20 -17.67 -14.06
N ASP A 247 -4.15 -17.73 -14.99
CA ASP A 247 -5.13 -18.84 -15.11
C ASP A 247 -4.50 -20.20 -15.43
N LEU A 248 -3.21 -20.22 -15.80
CA LEU A 248 -2.49 -21.40 -16.27
C LEU A 248 -1.87 -22.24 -15.14
N ALA A 249 -1.78 -21.70 -13.92
CA ALA A 249 -1.19 -22.40 -12.78
C ALA A 249 -2.11 -22.28 -11.55
N LYS A 250 -2.31 -23.37 -10.83
CA LYS A 250 -3.00 -23.28 -9.53
C LYS A 250 -2.06 -22.69 -8.48
N ALA A 251 -2.60 -21.99 -7.49
CA ALA A 251 -1.82 -21.36 -6.42
C ALA A 251 -0.79 -22.32 -5.79
N LYS A 252 -1.22 -23.56 -5.48
CA LYS A 252 -0.34 -24.60 -4.94
C LYS A 252 0.82 -24.97 -5.84
N GLU A 253 0.58 -25.08 -7.14
CA GLU A 253 1.57 -25.48 -8.15
C GLU A 253 2.56 -24.35 -8.38
N LEU A 254 2.07 -23.12 -8.50
CA LEU A 254 2.89 -21.92 -8.64
C LEU A 254 3.79 -21.72 -7.41
N ALA A 255 3.25 -21.84 -6.20
CA ALA A 255 4.02 -21.75 -4.96
C ALA A 255 5.15 -22.79 -4.92
N SER A 256 4.83 -24.06 -5.23
CA SER A 256 5.85 -25.12 -5.28
C SER A 256 6.91 -24.88 -6.35
N GLY A 257 6.52 -24.32 -7.50
CA GLY A 257 7.45 -23.90 -8.55
C GLY A 257 8.39 -22.78 -8.10
N ILE A 258 7.86 -21.73 -7.45
CA ILE A 258 8.65 -20.61 -6.92
C ILE A 258 9.65 -21.11 -5.86
N ILE A 259 9.19 -21.89 -4.89
CA ILE A 259 10.04 -22.47 -3.83
C ILE A 259 11.18 -23.30 -4.45
N ARG A 260 10.86 -24.07 -5.49
CA ARG A 260 11.85 -24.90 -6.16
C ARG A 260 12.84 -24.08 -6.98
N TYR A 261 12.35 -23.08 -7.71
CA TYR A 261 13.17 -22.15 -8.47
C TYR A 261 14.22 -21.49 -7.57
N VAL A 262 13.77 -20.94 -6.43
CA VAL A 262 14.65 -20.30 -5.44
C VAL A 262 15.68 -21.29 -4.89
N ASN A 263 15.27 -22.51 -4.49
CA ASN A 263 16.24 -23.51 -4.03
C ASN A 263 17.26 -23.88 -5.12
N ASN A 264 16.83 -24.04 -6.38
CA ASN A 264 17.74 -24.34 -7.48
C ASN A 264 18.77 -23.21 -7.69
N CYS A 265 18.35 -21.94 -7.58
CA CYS A 265 19.26 -20.79 -7.67
C CYS A 265 20.33 -20.80 -6.56
N PHE A 266 19.95 -21.11 -5.31
CA PHE A 266 20.89 -21.16 -4.19
C PHE A 266 21.76 -22.43 -4.18
N GLU A 267 21.28 -23.52 -4.77
CA GLU A 267 22.00 -24.79 -4.86
C GLU A 267 22.87 -24.91 -6.13
N ASN A 268 22.98 -23.84 -6.93
CA ASN A 268 23.68 -23.83 -8.23
C ASN A 268 23.21 -24.94 -9.19
N LYS A 269 21.91 -25.23 -9.20
CA LYS A 269 21.25 -26.16 -10.13
C LYS A 269 20.62 -25.40 -11.29
N THR A 270 20.24 -26.13 -12.33
CA THR A 270 19.45 -25.55 -13.43
C THR A 270 18.13 -25.01 -12.85
N PRO A 271 17.79 -23.73 -13.06
CA PRO A 271 16.65 -23.09 -12.38
C PRO A 271 15.30 -23.80 -12.62
N ASN A 272 15.12 -24.44 -13.77
CA ASN A 272 13.91 -25.17 -14.14
C ASN A 272 13.84 -26.63 -13.64
N ASP A 273 14.86 -27.14 -12.94
CA ASP A 273 14.92 -28.56 -12.60
C ASP A 273 13.69 -28.98 -11.79
N LYS A 274 12.91 -29.90 -12.38
CA LYS A 274 11.67 -30.49 -11.84
C LYS A 274 10.61 -29.44 -11.45
N ILE A 275 10.53 -28.34 -12.18
CA ILE A 275 9.40 -27.41 -12.19
C ILE A 275 8.54 -27.73 -13.41
N ASP A 276 7.21 -27.70 -13.25
CA ASP A 276 6.30 -27.81 -14.40
C ASP A 276 6.59 -26.69 -15.41
N SER A 277 6.60 -26.99 -16.70
CA SER A 277 7.01 -26.03 -17.74
C SER A 277 6.10 -24.79 -17.76
N VAL A 278 4.79 -24.97 -17.54
CA VAL A 278 3.83 -23.86 -17.53
C VAL A 278 4.12 -22.93 -16.35
N VAL A 279 4.39 -23.51 -15.18
CA VAL A 279 4.76 -22.75 -13.97
C VAL A 279 6.09 -22.03 -14.17
N TYR A 280 7.09 -22.70 -14.75
CA TYR A 280 8.39 -22.11 -15.02
C TYR A 280 8.30 -20.95 -16.03
N ASP A 281 7.48 -21.10 -17.08
CA ASP A 281 7.25 -20.05 -18.07
C ASP A 281 6.55 -18.83 -17.45
N VAL A 282 5.59 -19.03 -16.54
CA VAL A 282 4.99 -17.91 -15.77
C VAL A 282 6.07 -17.16 -15.00
N ILE A 283 6.91 -17.87 -14.24
CA ILE A 283 7.99 -17.27 -13.44
C ILE A 283 8.96 -16.49 -14.34
N LEU A 284 9.49 -17.12 -15.39
CA LEU A 284 10.44 -16.47 -16.30
C LEU A 284 9.85 -15.27 -17.03
N SER A 285 8.59 -15.36 -17.45
CA SER A 285 7.93 -14.28 -18.18
C SER A 285 7.67 -13.03 -17.33
N CYS A 286 7.85 -13.12 -16.00
CA CYS A 286 7.71 -11.99 -15.09
C CYS A 286 9.07 -11.47 -14.60
N ILE A 287 10.08 -12.34 -14.43
CA ILE A 287 11.40 -11.92 -13.95
C ILE A 287 12.26 -11.29 -15.06
N ASN A 288 11.99 -11.61 -16.33
CA ASN A 288 12.78 -11.11 -17.48
C ASN A 288 12.15 -9.90 -18.22
N GLU A 289 11.02 -9.38 -17.75
CA GLU A 289 10.39 -8.14 -18.24
C GLU A 289 11.06 -6.91 -17.58
#